data_AF-A0A9P6AED3-F1
#
_entry.id   AF-A0A9P6AED3-F1
#
_cell.length_a   1.000
_cell.length_b   1.000
_cell.length_c   1.000
_cell.angle_alpha   90.00
_cell.angle_beta   90.00
_cell.angle_gamma   90.00
#
_symmetry.space_group_name_H-M   'P 1'
#
loop_
_entity.id
_entity.type
_entity.pdbx_description
1 polymer ?
#
loop_
_entity_poly.entity_id
_entity_poly.type
_entity_poly.pdbx_seq_one_letter_code
_entity_poly.pdbx_strand_id
1 'polypeptide(L)'
;WNTTVLPSLLCPYMAFRVQTNSGCNAMWTPTEVAPCTCGTHSIWLEVTCVHLKYLDSIMLYSCKCRPVPEQLVGRGLFPCAPVLPKLAIDLNMLEFATGLFVNSSPNETAWVATLTEFLDTRGYIFTTEDSFWRCFGNALAQYQVLMQVVEAEVRKSVEIARTLI
;
A
#
# COMPACT_ATOMS: atom_id res chain seq x y z
N TRP A 1 7.10 -10.93 5.19
CA TRP A 1 5.86 -10.14 5.27
C TRP A 1 5.18 -10.29 6.63
N ASN A 2 4.62 -11.46 6.94
CA ASN A 2 3.63 -11.61 7.99
C ASN A 2 4.13 -11.39 9.43
N THR A 3 5.40 -11.68 9.72
CA THR A 3 5.91 -11.68 11.10
C THR A 3 6.50 -10.35 11.56
N THR A 4 6.86 -9.46 10.63
CA THR A 4 7.62 -8.24 10.96
C THR A 4 7.07 -7.00 10.26
N VAL A 5 6.78 -7.09 8.96
CA VAL A 5 6.37 -5.94 8.15
C VAL A 5 4.88 -5.65 8.32
N LEU A 6 3.99 -6.63 8.14
CA LEU A 6 2.55 -6.38 8.22
C LEU A 6 2.09 -5.78 9.56
N PRO A 7 2.57 -6.27 10.73
CA PRO A 7 2.21 -5.65 12.01
C PRO A 7 2.67 -4.19 12.12
N SER A 8 3.82 -3.84 11.54
CA SER A 8 4.33 -2.47 11.60
C SER A 8 3.55 -1.50 10.69
N LEU A 9 2.84 -2.03 9.68
CA LEU A 9 1.97 -1.24 8.80
C LEU A 9 0.62 -0.88 9.43
N LEU A 10 0.24 -1.52 10.54
CA LEU A 10 -1.07 -1.32 11.16
C LEU A 10 -1.30 0.14 11.57
N CYS A 11 -0.36 0.72 12.34
CA CYS A 11 -0.47 2.10 12.80
C CYS A 11 -0.43 3.12 11.64
N PRO A 12 0.52 3.04 10.68
CA PRO A 12 0.51 3.88 9.49
C PRO A 12 -0.80 3.79 8.69
N TYR A 13 -1.35 2.59 8.52
CA TYR A 13 -2.61 2.38 7.80
C TYR A 13 -3.77 3.05 8.52
N MET A 14 -3.93 2.83 9.82
CA MET A 14 -4.99 3.44 10.61
C MET A 14 -4.90 4.97 10.61
N ALA A 15 -3.69 5.51 10.78
CA ALA A 15 -3.45 6.95 10.72
C ALA A 15 -3.83 7.52 9.34
N PHE A 16 -3.45 6.84 8.26
CA PHE A 16 -3.84 7.20 6.90
C PHE A 16 -5.37 7.23 6.74
N ARG A 17 -6.08 6.19 7.21
CA ARG A 17 -7.55 6.12 7.10
C ARG A 17 -8.23 7.25 7.87
N VAL A 18 -7.75 7.58 9.07
CA VAL A 18 -8.30 8.70 9.86
C VAL A 18 -8.05 10.04 9.14
N GLN A 19 -6.84 10.28 8.65
CA GLN A 19 -6.47 11.55 8.01
C GLN A 19 -7.22 11.80 6.69
N THR A 20 -7.44 10.76 5.91
CA THR A 20 -8.10 10.86 4.59
C THR A 20 -9.62 10.71 4.65
N ASN A 21 -10.21 10.61 5.84
CA ASN A 21 -11.61 10.23 6.02
C ASN A 21 -11.95 8.98 5.20
N SER A 22 -11.23 7.88 5.47
CA SER A 22 -11.32 6.60 4.75
C SER A 22 -11.03 6.69 3.24
N GLY A 23 -10.03 7.48 2.86
CA GLY A 23 -9.62 7.63 1.45
C GLY A 23 -10.50 8.59 0.63
N CYS A 24 -11.53 9.21 1.21
CA CYS A 24 -12.39 10.16 0.51
C CYS A 24 -11.70 11.48 0.17
N ASN A 25 -10.79 11.92 1.04
CA ASN A 25 -10.05 13.16 0.85
C ASN A 25 -8.66 12.86 0.31
N ALA A 26 -8.21 13.67 -0.65
CA ALA A 26 -6.82 13.66 -1.06
C ALA A 26 -5.94 13.93 0.16
N MET A 27 -4.95 13.07 0.38
CA MET A 27 -3.99 13.29 1.44
C MET A 27 -3.20 14.57 1.14
N TRP A 28 -3.03 15.43 2.13
CA TRP A 28 -2.04 16.50 2.03
C TRP A 28 -0.66 15.84 2.05
N THR A 29 0.01 15.77 0.90
CA THR A 29 1.37 15.24 0.79
C THR A 29 2.29 16.06 1.69
N PRO A 30 2.91 15.49 2.74
CA PRO A 30 3.90 16.23 3.48
C PRO A 30 5.07 16.56 2.56
N THR A 31 5.31 17.86 2.44
CA THR A 31 6.50 18.50 1.87
C THR A 31 7.75 17.86 2.49
N GLU A 32 8.61 17.31 1.63
CA GLU A 32 9.97 16.86 1.90
C GLU A 32 10.16 15.83 3.04
N VAL A 33 10.66 14.65 2.66
CA VAL A 33 11.09 13.63 3.60
C VAL A 33 12.37 14.12 4.28
N ALA A 34 12.24 14.77 5.44
CA ALA A 34 13.39 15.10 6.25
C ALA A 34 14.18 13.79 6.50
N PRO A 35 15.48 13.74 6.14
CA PRO A 35 16.29 12.55 6.33
C PRO A 35 16.37 12.23 7.82
N CYS A 36 16.38 10.94 8.15
CA CYS A 36 16.55 10.53 9.53
C CYS A 36 17.95 10.92 10.01
N THR A 37 18.07 11.47 11.22
CA THR A 37 19.35 11.86 11.84
C THR A 37 20.11 10.67 12.44
N CYS A 38 19.67 9.43 12.20
CA CYS A 38 20.25 8.23 12.82
C CYS A 38 21.66 7.86 12.32
N GLY A 39 22.23 8.60 11.37
CA GLY A 39 23.62 8.45 10.91
C GLY A 39 23.96 7.08 10.31
N THR A 40 22.97 6.25 10.00
CA THR A 40 23.15 4.88 9.50
C THR A 40 23.13 4.86 7.97
N HIS A 41 23.81 3.89 7.34
CA HIS A 41 23.79 3.66 5.88
C HIS A 41 22.37 3.72 5.32
N SER A 42 22.09 4.81 4.63
CA SER A 42 20.79 5.08 4.07
C SER A 42 20.82 5.02 2.57
N ILE A 43 19.85 4.32 2.02
CA ILE A 43 19.75 4.11 0.58
C ILE A 43 18.55 4.91 0.09
N TRP A 44 18.76 5.66 -0.99
CA TRP A 44 17.68 6.26 -1.76
C TRP A 44 17.03 5.18 -2.60
N LEU A 45 15.71 5.06 -2.49
CA LEU A 45 14.92 4.12 -3.26
C LEU A 45 13.90 4.88 -4.08
N GLU A 46 14.00 4.74 -5.40
CA GLU A 46 12.94 5.15 -6.32
C GLU A 46 11.86 4.07 -6.32
N VAL A 47 10.62 4.49 -6.09
CA VAL A 47 9.45 3.60 -6.10
C VAL A 47 8.46 4.14 -7.12
N THR A 48 8.15 3.34 -8.13
CA THR A 48 7.06 3.63 -9.05
C THR A 48 5.74 3.35 -8.35
N CYS A 49 4.85 4.33 -8.37
CA CYS A 49 3.56 4.31 -7.71
C CYS A 49 2.46 4.23 -8.75
N VAL A 50 1.57 3.26 -8.59
CA VAL A 50 0.48 3.00 -9.53
C VAL A 50 -0.81 3.47 -8.89
N HIS A 51 -1.33 4.60 -9.39
CA HIS A 51 -2.65 5.09 -9.06
C HIS A 51 -3.64 4.73 -10.16
N LEU A 52 -4.93 4.78 -9.84
CA LEU A 52 -5.98 4.47 -10.80
C LEU A 52 -5.99 5.43 -11.99
N LYS A 53 -5.55 6.69 -11.82
CA LYS A 53 -5.62 7.73 -12.85
C LYS A 53 -4.29 8.04 -13.53
N TYR A 54 -3.17 7.78 -12.85
CA TYR A 54 -1.83 8.17 -13.29
C TYR A 54 -0.77 7.28 -12.63
N LEU A 55 0.46 7.32 -13.13
CA LEU A 55 1.64 6.80 -12.46
C LEU A 55 2.59 7.93 -12.13
N ASP A 56 3.32 7.79 -11.03
CA ASP A 56 4.40 8.67 -10.63
C ASP A 56 5.55 7.87 -9.99
N SER A 57 6.71 8.50 -9.86
CA SER A 57 7.87 7.95 -9.14
C SER A 57 8.14 8.81 -7.93
N ILE A 58 8.28 8.19 -6.76
CA ILE A 58 8.65 8.89 -5.53
C ILE A 58 10.01 8.40 -5.05
N MET A 59 10.80 9.35 -4.51
CA MET A 59 12.07 9.05 -3.88
C MET A 59 11.87 8.92 -2.37
N LEU A 60 12.24 7.76 -1.82
CA LEU A 60 12.15 7.47 -0.40
C LEU A 60 13.51 7.18 0.19
N TYR A 61 13.68 7.59 1.45
CA TYR A 61 14.87 7.33 2.23
C TYR A 61 14.68 6.05 3.04
N SER A 62 15.48 5.02 2.79
CA SER A 62 15.43 3.77 3.54
C SER A 62 16.45 3.78 4.68
N CYS A 63 15.96 3.69 5.92
CA CYS A 63 16.79 3.42 7.10
C CYS A 63 16.06 2.49 8.07
N LYS A 64 16.80 1.89 9.03
CA LYS A 64 16.20 1.02 10.05
C LYS A 64 15.13 1.71 10.91
N CYS A 65 15.28 3.02 11.13
CA CYS A 65 14.35 3.83 11.91
C CYS A 65 13.10 4.25 11.12
N ARG A 66 13.16 4.18 9.78
CA ARG A 66 12.10 4.65 8.89
C ARG A 66 12.00 3.69 7.70
N PRO A 67 11.41 2.49 7.90
CA PRO A 67 11.32 1.51 6.84
C PRO A 67 10.41 2.01 5.71
N VAL A 68 10.80 1.70 4.47
CA VAL A 68 10.07 2.15 3.26
C VAL A 68 8.60 1.72 3.25
N PRO A 69 8.22 0.48 3.64
CA PRO A 69 6.82 0.07 3.70
C PRO A 69 5.92 1.00 4.50
N GLU A 70 6.35 1.45 5.69
CA GLU A 70 5.57 2.34 6.55
C GLU A 70 5.41 3.73 5.93
N GLN A 71 6.47 4.22 5.27
CA GLN A 71 6.46 5.48 4.55
C GLN A 71 5.50 5.46 3.35
N LEU A 72 5.39 4.32 2.65
CA LEU A 72 4.45 4.14 1.55
C LEU A 72 3.01 4.10 2.05
N VAL A 73 2.72 3.27 3.07
CA VAL A 73 1.36 3.13 3.61
C VAL A 73 0.87 4.44 4.18
N GLY A 74 1.74 5.18 4.87
CA GLY A 74 1.42 6.52 5.34
C GLY A 74 1.08 7.53 4.24
N ARG A 75 1.43 7.25 2.97
CA ARG A 75 1.09 8.07 1.79
C ARG A 75 -0.10 7.57 0.99
N GLY A 76 -0.79 6.52 1.44
CA GLY A 76 -1.87 5.92 0.66
C GLY A 76 -1.39 4.87 -0.35
N LEU A 77 -0.15 4.39 -0.24
CA LEU A 77 0.46 3.44 -1.18
C LEU A 77 0.84 2.15 -0.45
N PHE A 78 0.55 1.00 -1.05
CA PHE A 78 0.94 -0.29 -0.51
C PHE A 78 2.13 -0.86 -1.28
N PRO A 79 3.23 -1.26 -0.60
CA PRO A 79 4.40 -1.79 -1.27
C PRO A 79 4.13 -3.16 -1.91
N CYS A 80 4.74 -3.43 -3.06
CA CYS A 80 4.72 -4.76 -3.69
C CYS A 80 5.83 -5.70 -3.16
N ALA A 81 6.78 -5.19 -2.36
CA ALA A 81 7.86 -5.97 -1.73
C ALA A 81 8.12 -5.51 -0.28
N PRO A 82 8.55 -6.39 0.64
CA PRO A 82 8.60 -6.08 2.07
C PRO A 82 9.81 -5.24 2.51
N VAL A 83 10.88 -5.19 1.72
CA VAL A 83 12.16 -4.57 2.12
C VAL A 83 12.57 -3.48 1.15
N LEU A 84 12.61 -3.78 -0.16
CA LEU A 84 12.99 -2.84 -1.21
C LEU A 84 11.92 -2.88 -2.32
N PRO A 85 10.75 -2.26 -2.09
CA PRO A 85 9.72 -2.17 -3.12
C PRO A 85 10.19 -1.30 -4.27
N LYS A 86 10.13 -1.83 -5.50
CA LYS A 86 10.28 -1.02 -6.73
C LYS A 86 8.95 -0.46 -7.21
N LEU A 87 7.86 -1.12 -6.80
CA LEU A 87 6.50 -0.77 -7.16
C LEU A 87 5.65 -0.66 -5.89
N ALA A 88 4.74 0.29 -5.88
CA ALA A 88 3.69 0.43 -4.90
C ALA A 88 2.35 0.73 -5.57
N ILE A 89 1.25 0.32 -4.95
CA ILE A 89 -0.10 0.42 -5.52
C ILE A 89 -0.97 1.22 -4.59
N ASP A 90 -1.83 2.07 -5.14
CA ASP A 90 -2.78 2.87 -4.37
C ASP A 90 -3.68 2.01 -3.46
N LEU A 91 -3.80 2.41 -2.20
CA LEU A 91 -4.58 1.67 -1.19
C LEU A 91 -6.06 1.60 -1.53
N ASN A 92 -6.64 2.67 -2.09
CA ASN A 92 -8.06 2.68 -2.49
C ASN A 92 -8.30 1.73 -3.67
N MET A 93 -7.30 1.60 -4.54
CA MET A 93 -7.35 0.65 -5.65
C MET A 93 -7.33 -0.80 -5.17
N LEU A 94 -6.51 -1.13 -4.17
CA LEU A 94 -6.49 -2.45 -3.54
C LEU A 94 -7.78 -2.73 -2.75
N GLU A 95 -8.33 -1.73 -2.08
CA GLU A 95 -9.64 -1.81 -1.42
C GLU A 95 -10.75 -2.10 -2.44
N PHE A 96 -10.78 -1.38 -3.56
CA PHE A 96 -11.73 -1.62 -4.63
C PHE A 96 -11.60 -3.04 -5.21
N ALA A 97 -10.38 -3.48 -5.53
CA ALA A 97 -10.15 -4.83 -6.06
C ALA A 97 -10.57 -5.92 -5.07
N THR A 98 -10.28 -5.73 -3.78
CA THR A 98 -10.72 -6.64 -2.71
C THR A 98 -12.24 -6.73 -2.67
N GLY A 99 -12.94 -5.59 -2.70
CA GLY A 99 -14.41 -5.56 -2.75
C GLY A 99 -14.99 -6.18 -4.02
N LEU A 100 -14.35 -5.96 -5.17
CA LEU A 100 -14.77 -6.55 -6.44
C LEU A 100 -14.72 -8.08 -6.41
N PHE A 101 -13.65 -8.67 -5.85
CA PHE A 101 -13.49 -10.13 -5.80
C PHE A 101 -14.36 -10.81 -4.74
N VAL A 102 -14.96 -10.04 -3.82
CA VAL A 102 -16.03 -10.56 -2.95
C VAL A 102 -17.36 -10.63 -3.71
N ASN A 103 -17.61 -9.69 -4.62
CA ASN A 103 -18.87 -9.55 -5.34
C ASN A 103 -18.89 -10.22 -6.73
N SER A 104 -17.75 -10.74 -7.18
CA SER A 104 -17.57 -11.41 -8.45
C SER A 104 -16.63 -12.60 -8.30
N SER A 105 -16.73 -13.60 -9.20
CA SER A 105 -15.73 -14.67 -9.24
C SER A 105 -14.33 -14.05 -9.37
N PRO A 106 -13.34 -14.42 -8.51
CA PRO A 106 -12.01 -13.84 -8.54
C PRO A 106 -11.39 -14.01 -9.92
N ASN A 107 -11.40 -12.92 -10.69
CA ASN A 107 -10.76 -12.86 -11.99
C ASN A 107 -9.66 -11.81 -11.91
N GLU A 108 -8.71 -12.06 -11.00
CA GLU A 108 -7.47 -11.31 -10.91
C GLU A 108 -6.81 -11.21 -12.28
N THR A 109 -6.99 -12.27 -13.10
CA THR A 109 -6.56 -12.29 -14.47
C THR A 109 -7.15 -11.19 -15.34
N ALA A 110 -8.45 -11.21 -15.55
CA ALA A 110 -9.09 -10.16 -16.34
C ALA A 110 -8.88 -8.76 -15.72
N TRP A 111 -8.84 -8.66 -14.39
CA TRP A 111 -8.63 -7.38 -13.72
C TRP A 111 -7.31 -6.73 -14.08
N VAL A 112 -6.19 -7.43 -13.90
CA VAL A 112 -4.88 -6.84 -14.19
C VAL A 112 -4.68 -6.65 -15.69
N ALA A 113 -5.21 -7.53 -16.54
CA ALA A 113 -5.19 -7.33 -18.00
C ALA A 113 -5.92 -6.01 -18.37
N THR A 114 -7.14 -5.84 -17.88
CA THR A 114 -7.95 -4.63 -18.12
C THR A 114 -7.23 -3.38 -17.62
N LEU A 115 -6.62 -3.48 -16.44
CA LEU A 115 -5.90 -2.37 -15.84
C LEU A 115 -4.62 -2.02 -16.63
N THR A 116 -3.90 -3.03 -17.10
CA THR A 116 -2.69 -2.85 -17.92
C THR A 116 -3.05 -2.17 -19.23
N GLU A 117 -4.08 -2.64 -19.93
CA GLU A 117 -4.59 -2.01 -21.15
C GLU A 117 -5.07 -0.57 -20.90
N PHE A 118 -5.77 -0.36 -19.79
CA PHE A 118 -6.24 0.96 -19.39
C PHE A 118 -5.10 1.94 -19.11
N LEU A 119 -4.01 1.48 -18.52
CA LEU A 119 -2.82 2.29 -18.25
C LEU A 119 -1.97 2.48 -19.53
N ASP A 120 -1.86 1.45 -20.37
CA ASP A 120 -1.16 1.51 -21.65
C ASP A 120 -1.80 2.55 -22.60
N THR A 121 -3.14 2.59 -22.65
CA THR A 121 -3.89 3.61 -23.41
C THR A 121 -3.58 5.05 -22.95
N ARG A 122 -3.07 5.23 -21.72
CA ARG A 122 -2.64 6.53 -21.17
C ARG A 122 -1.14 6.78 -21.30
N GLY A 123 -0.43 5.95 -22.07
CA GLY A 123 0.99 6.07 -22.36
C GLY A 123 1.91 5.42 -21.33
N TYR A 124 1.38 4.55 -20.47
CA TYR A 124 2.17 3.88 -19.43
C TYR A 124 2.51 2.44 -19.82
N ILE A 125 3.77 2.21 -20.20
CA ILE A 125 4.24 0.90 -20.65
C ILE A 125 4.90 0.17 -19.47
N PHE A 126 4.30 -0.95 -19.07
CA PHE A 126 4.98 -1.91 -18.18
C PHE A 126 5.87 -2.81 -19.04
N THR A 127 7.20 -2.65 -18.93
CA THR A 127 8.20 -3.37 -19.76
C THR A 127 8.11 -4.90 -19.66
N THR A 128 7.49 -5.42 -18.61
CA THR A 128 7.20 -6.84 -18.43
C THR A 128 5.83 -6.94 -17.79
N GLU A 129 4.80 -7.22 -18.58
CA GLU A 129 3.43 -7.43 -18.12
C GLU A 129 3.42 -8.36 -16.90
N ASP A 130 4.08 -9.52 -17.01
CA ASP A 130 4.24 -10.52 -15.95
C ASP A 130 4.76 -9.97 -14.62
N SER A 131 5.54 -8.88 -14.64
CA SER A 131 6.07 -8.26 -13.43
C SER A 131 5.02 -7.44 -12.68
N PHE A 132 4.16 -6.72 -13.42
CA PHE A 132 3.08 -5.94 -12.83
C PHE A 132 2.03 -6.86 -12.23
N TRP A 133 1.64 -7.89 -12.99
CA TRP A 133 0.80 -9.00 -12.54
C TRP A 133 1.20 -9.58 -11.21
N ARG A 134 2.44 -10.05 -11.11
CA ARG A 134 2.96 -10.63 -9.86
C ARG A 134 3.04 -9.62 -8.73
N CYS A 135 3.38 -8.36 -9.05
CA CYS A 135 3.43 -7.31 -8.04
C CYS A 135 2.04 -6.97 -7.50
N PHE A 136 1.04 -6.81 -8.38
CA PHE A 136 -0.33 -6.55 -8.02
C PHE A 136 -0.90 -7.67 -7.16
N GLY A 137 -0.78 -8.92 -7.61
CA GLY A 137 -1.27 -10.06 -6.85
C GLY A 137 -0.61 -10.22 -5.49
N ASN A 138 0.71 -10.02 -5.42
CA ASN A 138 1.39 -10.04 -4.13
C ASN A 138 0.90 -8.89 -3.22
N ALA A 139 0.82 -7.66 -3.72
CA ALA A 139 0.35 -6.52 -2.95
C ALA A 139 -1.09 -6.73 -2.47
N LEU A 140 -1.98 -7.23 -3.32
CA LEU A 140 -3.38 -7.52 -2.98
C LEU A 140 -3.47 -8.59 -1.91
N ALA A 141 -2.76 -9.71 -2.07
CA ALA A 141 -2.75 -10.78 -1.07
C ALA A 141 -2.25 -10.28 0.29
N GLN A 142 -1.16 -9.50 0.31
CA GLN A 142 -0.63 -8.93 1.54
C GLN A 142 -1.54 -7.85 2.15
N TYR A 143 -2.22 -7.05 1.32
CA TYR A 143 -3.22 -6.09 1.75
C TYR A 143 -4.42 -6.77 2.41
N GLN A 144 -4.93 -7.86 1.82
CA GLN A 144 -6.01 -8.65 2.42
C GLN A 144 -5.62 -9.21 3.79
N VAL A 145 -4.37 -9.67 3.96
CA VAL A 145 -3.85 -10.08 5.28
C VAL A 145 -3.77 -8.90 6.24
N LEU A 146 -3.32 -7.71 5.79
CA LEU A 146 -3.33 -6.50 6.62
C LEU A 146 -4.75 -6.16 7.09
N MET A 147 -5.76 -6.27 6.23
CA MET A 147 -7.16 -6.04 6.59
C MET A 147 -7.64 -7.00 7.68
N GLN A 148 -7.26 -8.28 7.61
CA GLN A 148 -7.59 -9.25 8.66
C GLN A 148 -6.95 -8.88 10.01
N VAL A 149 -5.70 -8.40 10.00
CA VAL A 149 -4.99 -7.94 11.21
C VAL A 149 -5.65 -6.68 11.78
N VAL A 150 -5.99 -5.73 10.91
CA VAL A 150 -6.73 -4.49 11.25
C VAL A 150 -8.04 -4.82 11.95
N GLU A 151 -8.85 -5.70 11.36
CA GLU A 151 -10.12 -6.10 11.94
C GLU A 151 -9.97 -6.78 13.29
N ALA A 152 -8.94 -7.63 13.45
CA ALA A 152 -8.66 -8.29 14.72
C ALA A 152 -8.32 -7.28 15.82
N GLU A 153 -7.51 -6.27 15.52
CA GLU A 153 -7.14 -5.23 16.50
C GLU A 153 -8.33 -4.32 16.84
N VAL A 154 -9.18 -3.99 15.87
CA VAL A 154 -10.41 -3.22 16.10
C VAL A 154 -11.37 -4.00 16.99
N ARG A 155 -11.60 -5.30 16.71
CA ARG A 155 -12.45 -6.17 17.54
C ARG A 155 -11.97 -6.21 18.98
N LYS A 156 -10.67 -6.42 19.17
CA LYS A 156 -10.03 -6.43 20.50
C LYS A 156 -10.22 -5.09 21.23
N SER A 157 -10.02 -3.97 20.53
CA SER A 157 -10.21 -2.63 21.11
C SER A 157 -11.65 -2.38 21.55
N VAL A 158 -12.62 -2.84 20.74
CA VAL A 158 -14.06 -2.75 21.06
C VAL A 158 -14.42 -3.64 22.26
N GLU A 159 -13.88 -4.85 22.35
CA GLU A 159 -14.09 -5.75 23.49
C GLU A 159 -13.56 -5.16 24.80
N ILE A 160 -12.34 -4.59 24.78
CA ILE A 160 -11.76 -3.90 25.94
C ILE A 160 -12.68 -2.74 26.37
N ALA A 161 -13.14 -1.91 25.43
CA ALA A 161 -14.04 -0.81 25.74
C ALA A 161 -15.36 -1.28 26.36
N ARG A 162 -15.90 -2.43 25.92
CA ARG A 162 -17.12 -3.03 26.50
C ARG A 162 -16.92 -3.53 27.92
N THR A 163 -15.73 -3.99 28.29
CA THR A 163 -15.43 -4.48 29.65
C THR A 163 -15.20 -3.37 30.68
N LEU A 164 -15.03 -2.12 30.22
CA LEU A 164 -14.80 -0.95 31.06
C LEU A 164 -16.07 -0.15 31.39
N ILE A 165 -17.22 -0.57 30.83
CA ILE A 165 -18.56 -0.02 31.07
C ILE A 165 -19.33 -1.00 31.95
#